data_AF-A0A9E0HZZ1-F1
#
_entry.id   AF-A0A9E0HZZ1-F1
#
_cell.length_a   1.000
_cell.length_b   1.000
_cell.length_c   1.000
_cell.angle_alpha   90.00
_cell.angle_beta   90.00
_cell.angle_gamma   90.00
#
_symmetry.space_group_name_H-M   'P 1'
#
loop_
_entity.id
_entity.type
_entity.pdbx_description
1 polymer ?
#
loop_
_entity_poly.entity_id
_entity_poly.type
_entity_poly.pdbx_seq_one_letter_code
_entity_poly.pdbx_strand_id
1 'polypeptide(L)' 'MAKKVSIVKVRLISSGKNSNGNSTGFTYYIKKNPKNITEKMSFRKYDPRAINPETGKQGCHVLFEEKKMPPHKK' A
#
# COMPACT_ATOMS: atom_id res chain seq x y z
N MET A 1 -30.98 3.73 16.24
CA MET A 1 -29.72 2.94 16.24
C MET A 1 -28.83 3.40 15.09
N ALA A 2 -27.55 3.72 15.34
CA ALA A 2 -26.63 4.12 14.28
C ALA A 2 -26.29 2.92 13.38
N LYS A 3 -26.47 3.07 12.06
CA LYS A 3 -26.16 2.03 11.07
C LYS A 3 -24.65 1.78 11.06
N LYS A 4 -24.24 0.54 11.35
CA LYS A 4 -22.82 0.14 11.30
C LYS A 4 -22.26 0.41 9.91
N VAL A 5 -21.28 1.32 9.82
CA VAL A 5 -20.59 1.62 8.56
C VAL A 5 -19.71 0.42 8.22
N SER A 6 -19.86 -0.10 7.00
CA SER A 6 -19.08 -1.23 6.50
C SER A 6 -17.66 -0.79 6.17
N ILE A 7 -16.81 -0.62 7.18
CA ILE A 7 -15.41 -0.23 6.98
C ILE A 7 -14.56 -1.49 6.84
N VAL A 8 -13.88 -1.64 5.71
CA VAL A 8 -13.00 -2.77 5.38
C VAL A 8 -11.54 -2.35 5.51
N LYS A 9 -10.68 -3.19 6.08
CA LYS A 9 -9.22 -2.98 6.06
C LYS A 9 -8.66 -3.46 4.73
N VAL A 10 -7.79 -2.67 4.12
CA VAL A 10 -7.11 -3.00 2.87
C VAL A 10 -5.61 -2.86 3.01
N ARG A 11 -4.87 -3.61 2.20
CA ARG A 11 -3.41 -3.57 2.14
C ARG A 11 -2.97 -2.79 0.92
N LEU A 12 -2.17 -1.76 1.13
CA LEU A 12 -1.49 -1.02 0.07
C LEU A 12 -0.05 -1.52 -0.02
N ILE A 13 0.37 -2.03 -1.18
CA ILE A 13 1.74 -2.52 -1.41
C ILE A 13 2.53 -1.46 -2.17
N SER A 14 3.75 -1.22 -1.71
CA SER A 14 4.71 -0.36 -2.40
C SER A 14 5.07 -0.91 -3.78
N SER A 15 5.07 -0.05 -4.80
CA SER A 15 5.64 -0.35 -6.11
C SER A 15 7.16 -0.18 -6.16
N GLY A 16 7.79 0.27 -5.06
CA GLY A 16 9.22 0.49 -4.96
C GLY A 16 10.04 -0.79 -5.13
N LYS A 17 11.25 -0.63 -5.67
CA LYS A 17 12.28 -1.68 -5.76
C LYS A 17 13.39 -1.44 -4.74
N ASN A 18 13.93 -2.51 -4.19
CA ASN A 18 15.10 -2.48 -3.32
C ASN A 18 16.40 -2.50 -4.15
N SER A 19 17.55 -2.48 -3.47
CA SER A 19 18.89 -2.53 -4.09
C SER A 19 19.10 -3.74 -4.99
N ASN A 20 18.39 -4.84 -4.74
CA ASN A 20 18.51 -6.10 -5.48
C ASN A 20 17.52 -6.17 -6.65
N GLY A 21 16.82 -5.07 -6.96
CA GLY A 21 15.81 -5.01 -8.03
C GLY A 21 14.47 -5.67 -7.70
N ASN A 22 14.32 -6.22 -6.49
CA ASN A 22 13.09 -6.87 -6.04
C ASN A 22 12.12 -5.87 -5.40
N SER A 23 10.83 -6.18 -5.36
CA SER A 23 9.85 -5.37 -4.64
C SER A 23 10.23 -5.23 -3.17
N THR A 24 10.10 -4.01 -2.61
CA THR A 24 10.46 -3.76 -1.19
C THR A 24 9.60 -4.53 -0.20
N GLY A 25 8.39 -4.94 -0.63
CA GLY A 25 7.41 -5.61 0.22
C GLY A 25 6.86 -4.70 1.33
N PHE A 26 7.15 -3.40 1.30
CA PHE A 26 6.65 -2.46 2.29
C PHE A 26 5.15 -2.23 2.06
N THR A 27 4.37 -2.31 3.13
CA THR A 27 2.91 -2.23 3.02
C THR A 27 2.30 -1.33 4.08
N TYR A 28 1.30 -0.55 3.67
CA TYR A 28 0.42 0.17 4.59
C TYR A 28 -0.92 -0.55 4.71
N TYR A 29 -1.49 -0.52 5.92
CA TYR A 29 -2.85 -0.96 6.15
C TYR A 29 -3.73 0.25 6.39
N ILE A 30 -4.77 0.40 5.58
CA ILE A 30 -5.73 1.49 5.71
C ILE A 30 -7.15 0.95 5.79
N LYS A 31 -8.06 1.77 6.30
CA LYS A 31 -9.48 1.47 6.34
C LYS A 31 -10.16 2.17 5.17
N LYS A 32 -11.06 1.46 4.47
CA LYS A 32 -11.89 2.03 3.40
C LYS A 32 -13.36 1.74 3.59
N ASN A 33 -14.20 2.67 3.14
CA ASN A 33 -15.62 2.45 2.99
C ASN A 33 -15.92 2.04 1.54
N PRO A 34 -16.18 0.76 1.25
CA PRO A 34 -16.39 0.25 -0.11
C PRO A 34 -17.67 0.80 -0.76
N LYS A 35 -18.56 1.43 0.01
CA LYS A 35 -19.75 2.10 -0.54
C LYS A 35 -19.42 3.43 -1.23
N ASN A 36 -18.41 4.13 -0.73
CA ASN A 36 -18.02 5.43 -1.26
C ASN A 36 -16.85 5.30 -2.24
N ILE A 37 -15.94 4.36 -1.98
CA ILE A 37 -14.75 4.12 -2.79
C ILE A 37 -14.82 2.69 -3.31
N THR A 38 -15.37 2.56 -4.52
CA THR A 38 -15.55 1.29 -5.22
C THR A 38 -14.27 0.83 -5.92
N GLU A 39 -13.45 1.78 -6.38
CA GLU A 39 -12.20 1.52 -7.07
C GLU A 39 -11.05 1.14 -6.13
N LYS A 40 -9.97 0.61 -6.71
CA LYS A 40 -8.74 0.30 -5.98
C LYS A 40 -8.01 1.60 -5.65
N MET A 41 -7.65 1.78 -4.39
CA MET A 41 -6.90 2.97 -4.01
C MET A 41 -5.45 2.89 -4.46
N SER A 42 -4.94 4.03 -4.93
CA SER A 42 -3.53 4.25 -5.14
C SER A 42 -3.10 5.56 -4.48
N PHE A 43 -1.96 5.55 -3.78
CA PHE A 43 -1.44 6.74 -3.10
C PHE A 43 0.06 6.85 -3.28
N ARG A 44 0.57 8.06 -3.48
CA ARG A 44 2.00 8.33 -3.35
C ARG A 44 2.36 8.47 -1.88
N LYS A 45 3.15 7.53 -1.35
CA LYS A 45 3.64 7.54 0.04
C LYS A 45 5.13 7.23 0.08
N TYR A 46 5.76 7.60 1.19
CA TYR A 46 7.15 7.29 1.43
C TYR A 46 7.33 5.79 1.71
N ASP A 47 8.28 5.19 1.00
CA ASP A 47 8.82 3.87 1.29
C ASP A 47 10.31 4.01 1.68
N PRO A 48 10.68 3.73 2.94
CA PRO A 48 12.06 3.84 3.40
C PRO A 48 13.01 2.83 2.73
N ARG A 49 12.48 1.75 2.16
CA ARG A 49 13.28 0.66 1.56
C ARG A 49 13.41 0.79 0.05
N ALA A 50 12.65 1.69 -0.57
CA ALA A 50 12.68 1.89 -2.01
C ALA A 50 13.95 2.65 -2.40
N ILE A 51 14.60 2.24 -3.47
CA ILE A 51 15.71 2.99 -4.06
C ILE A 51 15.15 4.06 -4.98
N ASN A 52 15.60 5.30 -4.77
CA ASN A 52 15.30 6.40 -5.67
C ASN A 52 16.09 6.21 -6.99
N PRO A 53 15.43 6.16 -8.15
CA PRO A 53 16.10 5.98 -9.43
C PRO A 53 17.02 7.15 -9.81
N GLU A 54 16.74 8.37 -9.34
CA GLU A 54 17.51 9.57 -9.68
C GLU A 54 18.76 9.71 -8.81
N THR A 55 18.63 9.46 -7.51
CA THR A 55 19.73 9.69 -6.55
C THR A 55 20.48 8.42 -6.17
N GLY A 56 19.95 7.24 -6.50
CA GLY A 56 20.52 5.94 -6.13
C GLY A 56 20.45 5.63 -4.62
N LYS A 57 19.87 6.52 -3.81
CA LYS A 57 19.78 6.37 -2.35
C LYS A 57 18.50 5.66 -1.94
N GLN A 58 18.53 5.06 -0.75
CA GLN A 58 17.34 4.47 -0.10
C GLN A 58 16.39 5.57 0.38
N GLY A 59 15.09 5.30 0.30
CA GLY A 59 14.01 6.17 0.73
C GLY A 59 13.50 7.09 -0.38
N CYS A 60 12.31 6.81 -0.90
CA CYS A 60 11.63 7.72 -1.83
C CYS A 60 10.10 7.60 -1.76
N HIS A 61 9.41 8.60 -2.30
CA HIS A 61 7.96 8.54 -2.48
C HIS A 61 7.64 7.71 -3.71
N VAL A 62 6.92 6.61 -3.49
CA VAL A 62 6.51 5.66 -4.53
C VAL A 62 5.00 5.49 -4.52
N LEU A 63 4.48 4.91 -5.60
CA LEU A 63 3.07 4.59 -5.67
C LEU A 63 2.79 3.35 -4.82
N PHE A 64 1.76 3.41 -4.00
CA PHE A 64 1.25 2.29 -3.25
C PHE A 64 -0.08 1.88 -3.84
N GLU A 65 -0.23 0.59 -4.18
CA GLU A 65 -1.44 0.05 -4.80
C GLU A 65 -2.19 -0.87 -3.86
N GLU A 66 -3.52 -0.77 -3.88
CA GLU A 66 -4.37 -1.69 -3.14
C GLU A 66 -4.29 -3.12 -3.69
N LYS A 67 -3.98 -4.06 -2.79
CA LYS A 67 -3.99 -5.51 -3.04
C LYS A 67 -4.80 -6.21 -1.95
N LYS A 68 -5.18 -7.45 -2.23
CA LYS A 68 -5.94 -8.29 -1.30
C LYS A 68 -5.19 -8.43 0.02
N MET A 69 -5.94 -8.40 1.13
CA MET A 69 -5.36 -8.70 2.44
C MET A 69 -4.76 -10.11 2.45
N PRO A 70 -3.64 -10.31 3.17
CA PRO A 70 -3.09 -11.64 3.35
C PRO A 70 -4.12 -12.53 4.05
N PRO A 71 -4.18 -13.82 3.71
CA PRO A 71 -5.08 -14.77 4.36
C PRO A 71 -4.78 -14.83 5.86
N HIS A 72 -5.83 -14.88 6.67
CA HIS A 72 -5.71 -14.97 8.13
C HIS A 72 -5.46 -16.44 8.51
N LYS A 73 -4.18 -16.79 8.68
CA LYS A 73 -3.62 -18.16 8.80
C LYS A 73 -3.68 -18.99 7.50
N LYS A 74 -2.68 -19.87 7.34
CA LYS A 74 -2.65 -20.95 6.35
C LYS A 74 -3.49 -22.11 6.87
#